data_AF-A0A150GED2-F1
#
_entry.id   AF-A0A150GED2-F1
#
_cell.length_a   1.000
_cell.length_b   1.000
_cell.length_c   1.000
_cell.angle_alpha   90.00
_cell.angle_beta   90.00
_cell.angle_gamma   90.00
#
_symmetry.space_group_name_H-M   'P 1'
#
loop_
_entity.id
_entity.type
_entity.pdbx_description
1 polymer ?
#
loop_
_entity_poly.entity_id
_entity_poly.type
_entity_poly.pdbx_seq_one_letter_code
_entity_poly.pdbx_strand_id
1 'polypeptide(L)'
;MALDKPGASKPVFVALCMELCDSGSLASKLEERSFPKLLAAEEEPAAAAARAGGAVGGSRARSPRVLDMVGIYLTVLEVACALRYLHARRLLHRDIKSANILLKASPTDPRGWMCKLADFGSALVLDQFQPPEEDDGDCEGGDQHHPPGSAGRWFAVQEQSWGTITHMSPESMDNNSRVDASSDIFALGIVMWEIASGRGYRPYKELAPEQIGAAVRGGLRPTFTPEVPAPYRALAQQCWASDPAARPTAVQVVAAVKQQLAALQSERRLARAASAATSSSTSATASAAASGASRQM
;
A
#
# COMPACT_ATOMS: atom_id res chain seq x y z
N MET A 1 42.28 30.94 18.66
CA MET A 1 42.57 30.54 20.05
C MET A 1 41.28 29.99 20.64
N ALA A 2 40.99 28.71 20.39
CA ALA A 2 39.98 27.94 21.11
C ALA A 2 40.72 26.71 21.63
N LEU A 3 40.66 26.55 22.94
CA LEU A 3 41.48 25.65 23.74
C LEU A 3 41.17 24.19 23.41
N ASP A 4 42.15 23.50 22.85
CA ASP A 4 42.20 22.04 22.83
C ASP A 4 42.43 21.61 24.30
N LYS A 5 41.37 21.13 24.96
CA LYS A 5 41.47 20.63 26.34
C LYS A 5 42.18 19.27 26.31
N PRO A 6 43.37 19.12 26.93
CA PRO A 6 44.02 17.81 27.02
C PRO A 6 43.15 16.90 27.89
N GLY A 7 42.57 15.86 27.29
CA GLY A 7 41.70 14.88 27.96
C GLY A 7 40.28 14.79 27.44
N ALA A 8 39.85 15.65 26.50
CA ALA A 8 38.57 15.44 25.82
C ALA A 8 38.73 14.35 24.75
N SER A 9 38.17 13.16 24.97
CA SER A 9 38.06 12.13 23.93
C SER A 9 37.41 12.76 22.70
N LYS A 10 38.06 12.70 21.53
CA LYS A 10 37.45 13.16 20.27
C LYS A 10 36.03 12.58 20.18
N PRO A 11 35.02 13.37 19.82
CA PRO A 11 33.66 12.86 19.72
C PRO A 11 33.66 11.64 18.79
N VAL A 12 33.09 10.54 19.28
CA VAL A 12 32.94 9.33 18.47
C VAL A 12 31.90 9.65 17.41
N PHE A 13 32.36 9.81 16.17
CA PHE A 13 31.47 9.91 15.03
C PHE A 13 31.00 8.50 14.66
N VAL A 14 29.69 8.26 14.81
CA VAL A 14 29.07 7.03 14.33
C VAL A 14 28.47 7.33 12.96
N ALA A 15 28.89 6.57 11.95
CA ALA A 15 28.33 6.61 10.61
C ALA A 15 27.64 5.28 10.30
N LEU A 16 26.40 5.35 9.82
CA LEU A 16 25.67 4.20 9.31
C LEU A 16 25.77 4.20 7.78
N CYS A 17 26.50 3.24 7.21
CA CYS A 17 26.57 3.05 5.77
C CYS A 17 25.44 2.10 5.33
N MET A 18 24.51 2.60 4.53
CA MET A 18 23.35 1.86 4.04
C MET A 18 23.26 1.93 2.51
N GLU A 19 22.40 1.10 1.94
CA GLU A 19 22.08 1.16 0.52
C GLU A 19 21.45 2.50 0.12
N LEU A 20 21.91 3.07 -1.01
CA LEU A 20 21.35 4.29 -1.58
C LEU A 20 20.11 4.01 -2.44
N CYS A 21 18.97 4.53 -1.98
CA CYS A 21 17.72 4.63 -2.74
C CYS A 21 17.70 5.94 -3.54
N ASP A 22 17.99 5.83 -4.84
CA ASP A 22 18.22 6.95 -5.76
C ASP A 22 16.94 7.59 -6.34
N SER A 23 15.76 7.04 -6.05
CA SER A 23 14.47 7.54 -6.57
C SER A 23 13.65 8.30 -5.53
N GLY A 24 14.24 8.64 -4.38
CA GLY A 24 13.60 9.39 -3.30
C GLY A 24 12.68 8.53 -2.43
N SER A 25 11.68 9.15 -1.81
CA SER A 25 10.66 8.46 -1.01
C SER A 25 9.34 8.32 -1.76
N LEU A 26 8.48 7.40 -1.31
CA LEU A 26 7.11 7.29 -1.80
C LEU A 26 6.33 8.58 -1.54
N ALA A 27 6.52 9.24 -0.38
CA ALA A 27 5.91 10.55 -0.10
C ALA A 27 6.26 11.59 -1.18
N SER A 28 7.54 11.68 -1.57
CA SER A 28 7.99 12.59 -2.62
C SER A 28 7.28 12.32 -3.95
N LYS A 29 7.08 11.05 -4.32
CA LYS A 29 6.34 10.70 -5.55
C LYS A 29 4.85 11.04 -5.51
N LEU A 30 4.23 10.97 -4.33
CA LEU A 30 2.84 11.39 -4.13
C LEU A 30 2.69 12.91 -4.18
N GLU A 31 3.63 13.66 -3.60
CA GLU A 31 3.67 15.13 -3.62
C GLU A 31 3.91 15.66 -5.04
N GLU A 32 4.87 15.08 -5.76
CA GLU A 32 5.15 15.37 -7.17
C GLU A 32 4.02 14.95 -8.12
N ARG A 33 3.04 14.17 -7.64
CA ARG A 33 1.96 13.57 -8.43
C ARG A 33 2.49 12.72 -9.59
N SER A 34 3.69 12.17 -9.44
CA SER A 34 4.30 11.24 -10.40
C SER A 34 3.87 9.79 -10.14
N PHE A 35 3.27 9.53 -8.97
CA PHE A 35 2.61 8.27 -8.61
C PHE A 35 1.35 8.54 -7.77
N PRO A 36 0.28 7.73 -7.89
CA PRO A 36 0.04 6.70 -8.90
C PRO A 36 -0.18 7.31 -10.29
N LYS A 37 0.17 6.56 -11.33
CA LYS A 37 -0.06 7.00 -12.71
C LYS A 37 -1.57 7.03 -13.00
N LEU A 38 -2.01 8.06 -13.72
CA LEU A 38 -3.36 8.17 -14.25
C LEU A 38 -3.37 7.78 -15.73
N LEU A 39 -3.86 6.58 -16.02
CA LEU A 39 -3.97 6.01 -17.36
C LEU A 39 -5.18 6.59 -18.08
N ALA A 40 -5.15 6.66 -19.41
CA ALA A 40 -6.36 6.92 -20.16
C ALA A 40 -7.32 5.73 -19.96
N ALA A 41 -8.59 5.98 -19.67
CA ALA A 41 -9.61 4.93 -19.72
C ALA A 41 -9.59 4.33 -21.12
N GLU A 42 -9.57 3.01 -21.24
CA GLU A 42 -9.78 2.38 -22.53
C GLU A 42 -11.21 2.74 -22.99
N GLU A 43 -11.32 3.49 -24.10
CA GLU A 43 -12.62 3.84 -24.67
C GLU A 43 -13.23 2.55 -25.26
N GLU A 44 -14.49 2.27 -24.93
CA GLU A 44 -15.27 1.24 -25.61
C GLU A 44 -15.23 1.50 -27.13
N PRO A 45 -14.96 0.48 -27.98
CA PRO A 45 -14.81 0.66 -29.42
C PRO A 45 -16.07 1.30 -30.05
N ALA A 46 -17.26 1.07 -29.49
CA ALA A 46 -18.50 1.72 -29.92
C ALA A 46 -18.52 3.25 -29.66
N ALA A 47 -17.95 3.70 -28.53
CA ALA A 47 -17.85 5.12 -28.19
C ALA A 47 -16.76 5.84 -28.98
N ALA A 48 -15.66 5.16 -29.29
CA ALA A 48 -14.59 5.67 -30.16
C ALA A 48 -15.08 5.87 -31.61
N ALA A 49 -15.88 4.93 -32.14
CA ALA A 49 -16.50 5.05 -33.47
C ALA A 49 -17.50 6.20 -33.55
N ALA A 50 -18.31 6.43 -32.50
CA ALA A 50 -19.27 7.53 -32.44
C ALA A 50 -18.57 8.92 -32.42
N ARG A 51 -17.39 9.02 -31.80
CA ARG A 51 -16.58 10.26 -31.81
C ARG A 51 -15.90 10.54 -33.15
N ALA A 52 -15.59 9.51 -33.93
CA ALA A 52 -14.99 9.67 -35.25
C ALA A 52 -15.99 10.20 -36.31
N GLY A 53 -17.30 10.07 -36.08
CA GLY A 53 -18.35 10.46 -37.01
C GLY A 53 -18.99 11.84 -36.83
N GLY A 54 -18.56 12.64 -35.83
CA GLY A 54 -19.21 13.91 -35.47
C GLY A 54 -18.35 15.15 -35.71
N ALA A 55 -18.88 16.11 -36.47
CA ALA A 55 -18.21 17.32 -36.93
C ALA A 55 -17.82 18.35 -35.83
N VAL A 56 -16.76 19.09 -36.18
CA VAL A 56 -16.16 20.34 -35.68
C VAL A 56 -16.95 21.17 -34.66
N GLY A 57 -16.29 21.50 -33.55
CA GLY A 57 -16.57 22.73 -32.76
C GLY A 57 -17.09 22.50 -31.34
N GLY A 58 -16.24 21.99 -30.44
CA GLY A 58 -16.57 21.93 -29.02
C GLY A 58 -15.39 21.44 -28.19
N SER A 59 -15.13 22.10 -27.05
CA SER A 59 -14.04 21.79 -26.10
C SER A 59 -13.83 20.27 -25.98
N ARG A 60 -12.62 19.81 -26.34
CA ARG A 60 -12.24 18.40 -26.40
C ARG A 60 -12.28 17.83 -24.98
N ALA A 61 -13.43 17.32 -24.57
CA ALA A 61 -13.65 16.74 -23.25
C ALA A 61 -12.56 15.68 -23.01
N ARG A 62 -11.67 15.95 -22.05
CA ARG A 62 -10.56 15.05 -21.68
C ARG A 62 -11.13 13.67 -21.38
N SER A 63 -10.55 12.64 -21.98
CA SER A 63 -10.93 11.25 -21.74
C SER A 63 -10.86 10.96 -20.23
N PRO A 64 -11.81 10.19 -19.68
CA PRO A 64 -11.77 9.81 -18.27
C PRO A 64 -10.42 9.12 -17.99
N ARG A 65 -9.81 9.43 -16.85
CA ARG A 65 -8.54 8.82 -16.42
C ARG A 65 -8.79 7.85 -15.29
N VAL A 66 -8.09 6.73 -15.31
CA VAL A 66 -8.21 5.65 -14.32
C VAL A 66 -6.88 5.47 -13.60
N LEU A 67 -6.93 5.11 -12.31
CA LEU A 67 -5.74 4.81 -11.52
C LEU A 67 -5.01 3.58 -12.06
N ASP A 68 -3.68 3.65 -12.14
CA ASP A 68 -2.83 2.49 -12.41
C ASP A 68 -2.80 1.56 -11.20
N MET A 69 -3.81 0.71 -11.11
CA MET A 69 -3.95 -0.26 -10.02
C MET A 69 -2.82 -1.29 -10.00
N VAL A 70 -2.17 -1.60 -11.13
CA VAL A 70 -1.03 -2.53 -11.14
C VAL A 70 0.13 -1.92 -10.36
N GLY A 71 0.48 -0.66 -10.66
CA GLY A 71 1.52 0.06 -9.92
C GLY A 71 1.18 0.17 -8.43
N ILE A 72 -0.08 0.48 -8.10
CA ILE A 72 -0.54 0.56 -6.70
C ILE A 72 -0.37 -0.78 -5.97
N TYR A 73 -0.85 -1.89 -6.54
CA TYR A 73 -0.73 -3.20 -5.90
C TYR A 73 0.71 -3.67 -5.75
N LEU A 74 1.59 -3.41 -6.73
CA LEU A 74 3.02 -3.74 -6.61
C LEU A 74 3.67 -2.98 -5.44
N THR A 75 3.34 -1.71 -5.28
CA THR A 75 3.84 -0.88 -4.16
C THR A 75 3.38 -1.42 -2.81
N VAL A 76 2.09 -1.71 -2.66
CA VAL A 76 1.57 -2.28 -1.40
C VAL A 76 2.15 -3.67 -1.14
N LEU A 77 2.32 -4.49 -2.18
CA LEU A 77 2.88 -5.83 -2.08
C LEU A 77 4.31 -5.83 -1.51
N GLU A 78 5.17 -4.94 -1.99
CA GLU A 78 6.55 -4.83 -1.52
C GLU A 78 6.62 -4.40 -0.06
N VAL A 79 5.82 -3.39 0.34
CA VAL A 79 5.74 -2.93 1.74
C VAL A 79 5.19 -4.04 2.65
N ALA A 80 4.12 -4.72 2.23
CA ALA A 80 3.55 -5.85 2.98
C ALA A 80 4.54 -7.03 3.08
N CYS A 81 5.36 -7.27 2.07
CA CYS A 81 6.42 -8.29 2.12
C CYS A 81 7.52 -7.91 3.12
N ALA A 82 7.91 -6.64 3.20
CA ALA A 82 8.84 -6.15 4.20
C ALA A 82 8.28 -6.32 5.62
N LEU A 83 7.02 -5.92 5.86
CA LEU A 83 6.35 -6.13 7.14
C LEU A 83 6.27 -7.60 7.52
N ARG A 84 5.89 -8.47 6.58
CA ARG A 84 5.88 -9.93 6.79
C ARG A 84 7.24 -10.45 7.23
N TYR A 85 8.33 -9.92 6.66
CA TYR A 85 9.69 -10.31 7.03
C TYR A 85 10.07 -9.84 8.44
N LEU A 86 9.70 -8.61 8.82
CA LEU A 86 9.95 -8.04 10.15
C LEU A 86 9.13 -8.77 11.23
N HIS A 87 7.83 -8.96 10.99
CA HIS A 87 6.92 -9.60 11.93
C HIS A 87 7.30 -11.06 12.19
N ALA A 88 7.78 -11.79 11.17
CA ALA A 88 8.34 -13.13 11.35
C ALA A 88 9.58 -13.18 12.27
N ARG A 89 10.26 -12.04 12.47
CA ARG A 89 11.41 -11.86 13.38
C ARG A 89 11.02 -11.15 14.67
N ARG A 90 9.72 -11.00 14.95
CA ARG A 90 9.20 -10.31 16.13
C ARG A 90 9.67 -8.86 16.20
N LEU A 91 9.84 -8.21 15.05
CA LEU A 91 10.21 -6.80 14.96
C LEU A 91 9.01 -5.98 14.50
N LEU A 92 8.70 -4.93 15.27
CA LEU A 92 7.78 -3.86 14.89
C LEU A 92 8.56 -2.69 14.34
N HIS A 93 8.01 -2.04 13.32
CA HIS A 93 8.60 -0.82 12.78
C HIS A 93 8.12 0.45 13.51
N ARG A 94 6.83 0.54 13.83
CA ARG A 94 6.17 1.65 14.59
C ARG A 94 6.11 3.01 13.90
N ASP A 95 6.68 3.16 12.70
CA ASP A 95 6.62 4.42 11.93
C ASP A 95 6.47 4.15 10.43
N ILE A 96 5.52 3.28 10.09
CA ILE A 96 5.15 3.00 8.69
C ILE A 96 4.40 4.20 8.13
N LYS A 97 5.01 4.87 7.16
CA LYS A 97 4.44 6.01 6.43
C LYS A 97 5.10 6.13 5.06
N SER A 98 4.44 6.84 4.15
CA SER A 98 4.96 7.10 2.80
C SER A 98 6.37 7.73 2.79
N ALA A 99 6.74 8.52 3.79
CA ALA A 99 8.08 9.13 3.90
C ALA A 99 9.19 8.12 4.26
N ASN A 100 8.85 7.04 4.97
CA ASN A 100 9.79 5.99 5.41
C ASN A 100 9.85 4.81 4.42
N ILE A 101 9.19 4.94 3.27
CA ILE A 101 9.27 3.99 2.16
C ILE A 101 10.15 4.62 1.08
N LEU A 102 11.39 4.19 1.00
CA LEU A 102 12.36 4.67 0.02
C LEU A 102 12.26 3.89 -1.29
N LEU A 103 12.67 4.52 -2.38
CA LEU A 103 12.52 3.99 -3.73
C LEU A 103 13.89 3.79 -4.37
N LYS A 104 14.15 2.56 -4.82
CA LYS A 104 15.36 2.20 -5.58
C LYS A 104 15.01 2.02 -7.05
N ALA A 105 15.76 2.66 -7.95
CA ALA A 105 15.56 2.54 -9.39
C ALA A 105 15.59 1.06 -9.83
N SER A 106 14.61 0.67 -10.64
CA SER A 106 14.45 -0.70 -11.14
C SER A 106 13.89 -0.65 -12.57
N PRO A 107 14.75 -0.77 -13.60
CA PRO A 107 14.33 -0.71 -15.01
C PRO A 107 13.37 -1.84 -15.42
N THR A 108 13.40 -2.95 -14.70
CA THR A 108 12.53 -4.11 -14.94
C THR A 108 11.16 -3.97 -14.28
N ASP A 109 11.01 -3.05 -13.32
CA ASP A 109 9.72 -2.78 -12.69
C ASP A 109 8.89 -1.81 -13.54
N PRO A 110 7.60 -2.07 -13.80
CA PRO A 110 6.75 -1.16 -14.59
C PRO A 110 6.57 0.25 -14.00
N ARG A 111 6.83 0.43 -12.70
CA ARG A 111 6.86 1.74 -12.02
C ARG A 111 8.17 2.48 -12.26
N GLY A 112 9.25 1.76 -12.61
CA GLY A 112 10.62 2.26 -12.74
C GLY A 112 11.43 2.19 -11.43
N TRP A 113 10.85 1.66 -10.36
CA TRP A 113 11.46 1.57 -9.04
C TRP A 113 10.82 0.47 -8.19
N MET A 114 11.50 0.09 -7.11
CA MET A 114 11.04 -0.83 -6.07
C MET A 114 11.07 -0.16 -4.70
N CYS A 115 10.17 -0.55 -3.80
CA CYS A 115 10.11 -0.06 -2.43
C CYS A 115 11.16 -0.73 -1.53
N LYS A 116 11.72 0.06 -0.61
CA LYS A 116 12.53 -0.38 0.52
C LYS A 116 12.07 0.34 1.77
N LEU A 117 11.72 -0.42 2.79
CA LEU A 117 11.32 0.15 4.08
C LEU A 117 12.57 0.64 4.82
N ALA A 118 12.50 1.84 5.38
CA ALA A 118 13.62 2.53 6.02
C ALA A 118 13.19 3.19 7.33
N ASP A 119 14.17 3.72 8.07
CA ASP A 119 13.99 4.40 9.36
C ASP A 119 13.47 3.47 10.48
N PHE A 120 14.37 2.61 10.94
CA PHE A 120 14.14 1.72 12.08
C PHE A 120 14.41 2.41 13.43
N GLY A 121 14.48 3.74 13.48
CA GLY A 121 14.80 4.49 14.71
C GLY A 121 13.77 4.30 15.83
N SER A 122 12.54 3.90 15.50
CA SER A 122 11.46 3.62 16.44
C SER A 122 11.16 2.12 16.61
N ALA A 123 11.94 1.25 15.97
CA ALA A 123 11.66 -0.18 15.92
C ALA A 123 11.72 -0.82 17.31
N LEU A 124 10.89 -1.85 17.52
CA LEU A 124 10.73 -2.53 18.80
C LEU A 124 10.74 -4.05 18.62
N VAL A 125 11.45 -4.75 19.51
CA VAL A 125 11.41 -6.22 19.58
C VAL A 125 10.20 -6.63 20.42
N LEU A 126 9.40 -7.56 19.90
CA LEU A 126 8.34 -8.21 20.66
C LEU A 126 8.93 -9.36 21.44
N ASP A 127 8.96 -9.20 22.76
CA ASP A 127 9.62 -10.11 23.70
C ASP A 127 8.64 -10.92 24.55
N GLN A 128 7.34 -10.57 24.55
CA GLN A 128 6.31 -11.26 25.30
C GLN A 128 5.38 -12.04 24.38
N PHE A 129 4.93 -13.21 24.82
CA PHE A 129 4.01 -14.08 24.08
C PHE A 129 2.72 -14.26 24.87
N GLN A 130 1.59 -13.93 24.25
CA GLN A 130 0.27 -14.30 24.77
C GLN A 130 -0.17 -15.58 24.06
N PRO A 131 -0.42 -16.69 24.79
CA PRO A 131 -0.99 -17.89 24.20
C PRO A 131 -2.40 -17.61 23.65
N PRO A 132 -2.92 -18.44 22.74
CA PRO A 132 -4.34 -18.38 22.40
C PRO A 132 -5.15 -18.49 23.68
N GLU A 133 -6.27 -17.76 23.78
CA GLU A 133 -7.24 -18.03 24.84
C GLU A 133 -7.71 -19.47 24.65
N GLU A 134 -7.39 -20.35 25.62
CA GLU A 134 -7.88 -21.72 25.64
C GLU A 134 -9.41 -21.64 25.78
N ASP A 135 -10.13 -22.28 24.86
CA ASP A 135 -11.53 -22.66 25.09
C ASP A 135 -11.49 -23.63 26.27
N ASP A 136 -12.14 -23.29 27.39
CA ASP A 136 -12.11 -23.96 28.69
C ASP A 136 -12.31 -25.49 28.57
N GLY A 137 -11.21 -26.21 28.31
CA GLY A 137 -11.17 -27.65 28.11
C GLY A 137 -9.96 -28.20 28.83
N ASP A 138 -10.17 -28.56 30.08
CA ASP A 138 -9.18 -29.14 31.00
C ASP A 138 -8.23 -30.15 30.32
N CYS A 139 -6.95 -29.80 30.21
CA CYS A 139 -5.89 -30.79 30.13
C CYS A 139 -4.61 -30.33 30.83
N GLU A 140 -4.34 -30.96 31.98
CA GLU A 140 -3.13 -30.78 32.77
C GLU A 140 -1.88 -31.26 32.01
N GLY A 141 -0.84 -30.41 32.02
CA GLY A 141 0.55 -30.83 32.18
C GLY A 141 1.38 -31.10 30.91
N GLY A 142 2.48 -30.35 30.78
CA GLY A 142 3.74 -30.87 30.20
C GLY A 142 4.28 -30.17 28.95
N ASP A 143 5.48 -29.59 29.12
CA ASP A 143 6.48 -29.18 28.12
C ASP A 143 6.30 -27.87 27.31
N GLN A 144 7.23 -26.93 27.60
CA GLN A 144 7.39 -25.60 27.01
C GLN A 144 8.01 -25.62 25.59
N HIS A 145 7.61 -26.55 24.74
CA HIS A 145 7.97 -26.54 23.32
C HIS A 145 6.71 -26.33 22.48
N HIS A 146 6.33 -25.06 22.31
CA HIS A 146 5.23 -24.70 21.43
C HIS A 146 5.66 -24.85 19.96
N PRO A 147 4.99 -25.69 19.16
CA PRO A 147 5.29 -25.85 17.74
C PRO A 147 4.96 -24.57 16.95
N PRO A 148 5.63 -24.31 15.81
CA PRO A 148 5.30 -23.20 14.93
C PRO A 148 3.89 -23.39 14.35
N GLY A 149 2.94 -22.54 14.76
CA GLY A 149 1.55 -22.60 14.30
C GLY A 149 0.48 -22.36 15.38
N SER A 150 0.86 -22.18 16.65
CA SER A 150 -0.09 -21.80 17.70
C SER A 150 -0.62 -20.38 17.48
N ALA A 151 -1.93 -20.18 17.65
CA ALA A 151 -2.66 -18.92 17.47
C ALA A 151 -2.33 -17.81 18.49
N GLY A 152 -1.20 -17.93 19.19
CA GLY A 152 -0.73 -16.93 20.14
C GLY A 152 -0.11 -15.72 19.45
N ARG A 153 0.00 -14.61 20.19
CA ARG A 153 0.41 -13.32 19.67
C ARG A 153 1.60 -12.78 20.45
N TRP A 154 2.66 -12.47 19.72
CA TRP A 154 3.79 -11.73 20.26
C TRP A 154 3.41 -10.26 20.47
N PHE A 155 3.88 -9.68 21.56
CA PHE A 155 3.65 -8.28 21.91
C PHE A 155 4.83 -7.70 22.70
N ALA A 156 4.81 -6.38 22.86
CA ALA A 156 5.65 -5.66 23.80
C ALA A 156 4.82 -4.59 24.51
N VAL A 157 5.27 -4.16 25.68
CA VAL A 157 4.73 -2.99 26.36
C VAL A 157 5.63 -1.81 26.03
N GLN A 158 5.09 -0.81 25.32
CA GLN A 158 5.83 0.41 25.02
C GLN A 158 5.69 1.40 26.18
N GLU A 159 6.79 1.96 26.67
CA GLU A 159 6.74 2.96 27.76
C GLU A 159 6.20 4.31 27.27
N GLN A 160 6.55 4.69 26.04
CA GLN A 160 6.16 5.95 25.41
C GLN A 160 5.54 5.66 24.04
N SER A 161 4.67 6.56 23.57
CA SER A 161 4.19 6.56 22.19
C SER A 161 5.29 7.03 21.24
N TRP A 162 5.45 6.35 20.10
CA TRP A 162 6.41 6.68 19.04
C TRP A 162 5.73 6.60 17.68
N GLY A 163 6.29 7.34 16.72
CA GLY A 163 5.84 7.35 15.32
C GLY A 163 5.10 8.62 14.93
N THR A 164 4.41 8.58 13.79
CA THR A 164 3.68 9.72 13.25
C THR A 164 2.19 9.62 13.57
N ILE A 165 1.63 10.61 14.28
CA ILE A 165 0.25 10.56 14.81
C ILE A 165 -0.84 10.24 13.77
N THR A 166 -0.63 10.62 12.51
CA THR A 166 -1.56 10.32 11.39
C THR A 166 -1.61 8.85 10.99
N HIS A 167 -0.62 8.06 11.39
CA HIS A 167 -0.46 6.66 11.00
C HIS A 167 -0.54 5.71 12.20
N MET A 168 -0.45 6.23 13.42
CA MET A 168 -0.55 5.43 14.64
C MET A 168 -1.93 4.75 14.74
N SER A 169 -1.91 3.47 15.12
CA SER A 169 -3.10 2.78 15.60
C SER A 169 -3.54 3.31 16.97
N PRO A 170 -4.85 3.24 17.31
CA PRO A 170 -5.38 3.74 18.57
C PRO A 170 -4.62 3.25 19.81
N GLU A 171 -4.28 1.97 19.87
CA GLU A 171 -3.57 1.35 20.99
C GLU A 171 -2.11 1.80 21.11
N SER A 172 -1.51 2.30 20.02
CA SER A 172 -0.12 2.77 20.02
C SER A 172 0.03 4.23 20.47
N MET A 173 -1.08 4.96 20.61
CA MET A 173 -1.07 6.37 21.00
C MET A 173 -0.89 6.57 22.51
N ASP A 174 -1.17 5.54 23.31
CA ASP A 174 -1.10 5.60 24.75
C ASP A 174 0.27 5.13 25.27
N ASN A 175 0.71 5.72 26.38
CA ASN A 175 1.91 5.29 27.08
C ASN A 175 1.62 4.02 27.90
N ASN A 176 2.65 3.22 28.16
CA ASN A 176 2.52 1.95 28.88
C ASN A 176 1.49 0.98 28.25
N SER A 177 1.33 1.05 26.93
CA SER A 177 0.34 0.26 26.21
C SER A 177 0.95 -0.98 25.57
N ARG A 178 0.11 -1.99 25.37
CA ARG A 178 0.45 -3.21 24.63
C ARG A 178 0.40 -2.93 23.13
N VAL A 179 1.48 -3.25 22.44
CA VAL A 179 1.57 -3.15 20.98
C VAL A 179 2.14 -4.42 20.37
N ASP A 180 1.80 -4.66 19.11
CA ASP A 180 2.25 -5.82 18.35
C ASP A 180 2.18 -5.55 16.83
N ALA A 181 2.42 -6.60 16.04
CA ALA A 181 2.51 -6.53 14.59
C ALA A 181 1.29 -5.87 13.92
N SER A 182 0.11 -5.96 14.53
CA SER A 182 -1.12 -5.37 13.97
C SER A 182 -1.12 -3.84 13.96
N SER A 183 -0.25 -3.20 14.76
CA SER A 183 -0.07 -1.73 14.75
C SER A 183 0.61 -1.27 13.45
N ASP A 184 1.59 -2.01 12.93
CA ASP A 184 2.19 -1.72 11.62
C ASP A 184 1.19 -1.97 10.48
N ILE A 185 0.28 -2.94 10.63
CA ILE A 185 -0.79 -3.23 9.65
C ILE A 185 -1.77 -2.06 9.57
N PHE A 186 -2.14 -1.48 10.71
CA PHE A 186 -2.97 -0.28 10.74
C PHE A 186 -2.34 0.85 9.93
N ALA A 187 -1.05 1.12 10.19
CA ALA A 187 -0.30 2.15 9.49
C ALA A 187 -0.18 1.86 7.98
N LEU A 188 -0.04 0.58 7.58
CA LEU A 188 -0.10 0.17 6.17
C LEU A 188 -1.46 0.53 5.54
N GLY A 189 -2.58 0.35 6.26
CA GLY A 189 -3.91 0.77 5.78
C GLY A 189 -3.98 2.28 5.47
N ILE A 190 -3.35 3.11 6.31
CA ILE A 190 -3.23 4.55 6.07
C ILE A 190 -2.36 4.83 4.85
N VAL A 191 -1.22 4.16 4.69
CA VAL A 191 -0.36 4.26 3.50
C VAL A 191 -1.09 3.84 2.23
N MET A 192 -1.92 2.79 2.28
CA MET A 192 -2.76 2.38 1.15
C MET A 192 -3.70 3.50 0.72
N TRP A 193 -4.25 4.26 1.67
CA TRP A 193 -5.05 5.45 1.37
C TRP A 193 -4.24 6.59 0.79
N GLU A 194 -3.04 6.87 1.31
CA GLU A 194 -2.14 7.90 0.76
C GLU A 194 -1.81 7.61 -0.72
N ILE A 195 -1.47 6.35 -1.02
CA ILE A 195 -1.16 5.88 -2.37
C ILE A 195 -2.35 6.10 -3.31
N ALA A 196 -3.55 5.67 -2.92
CA ALA A 196 -4.72 5.78 -3.79
C ALA A 196 -5.20 7.22 -3.98
N SER A 197 -5.00 8.08 -2.97
CA SER A 197 -5.36 9.49 -3.04
C SER A 197 -4.46 10.27 -4.01
N GLY A 198 -3.20 9.86 -4.15
CA GLY A 198 -2.31 10.23 -5.26
C GLY A 198 -1.99 11.72 -5.42
N ARG A 199 -2.26 12.52 -4.39
CA ARG A 199 -2.21 13.99 -4.45
C ARG A 199 -1.33 14.61 -3.36
N GLY A 200 -0.55 13.79 -2.64
CA GLY A 200 0.24 14.24 -1.50
C GLY A 200 -0.62 14.79 -0.35
N TYR A 201 -1.88 14.35 -0.25
CA TYR A 201 -2.72 14.79 0.86
C TYR A 201 -2.27 14.10 2.14
N ARG A 202 -2.04 14.91 3.17
CA ARG A 202 -1.87 14.42 4.53
C ARG A 202 -3.16 13.74 5.00
N PRO A 203 -3.09 12.56 5.64
CA PRO A 203 -4.24 11.99 6.33
C PRO A 203 -4.79 12.98 7.35
N TYR A 204 -6.12 13.07 7.45
CA TYR A 204 -6.80 13.98 8.39
C TYR A 204 -6.46 15.46 8.22
N LYS A 205 -6.17 15.92 6.98
CA LYS A 205 -5.76 17.30 6.67
C LYS A 205 -6.65 18.43 7.23
N GLU A 206 -7.90 18.14 7.56
CA GLU A 206 -8.85 19.12 8.10
C GLU A 206 -8.76 19.25 9.63
N LEU A 207 -7.96 18.40 10.30
CA LEU A 207 -7.80 18.38 11.76
C LEU A 207 -6.44 18.94 12.18
N ALA A 208 -6.42 19.64 13.32
CA ALA A 208 -5.18 20.01 13.99
C ALA A 208 -4.49 18.75 14.55
N PRO A 209 -3.13 18.68 14.60
CA PRO A 209 -2.40 17.50 15.06
C PRO A 209 -2.86 16.94 16.40
N GLU A 210 -3.22 17.81 17.34
CA GLU A 210 -3.63 17.50 18.71
C GLU A 210 -5.01 16.81 18.75
N GLN A 211 -5.84 17.02 17.73
CA GLN A 211 -7.19 16.46 17.62
C GLN A 211 -7.20 15.08 16.96
N ILE A 212 -6.15 14.73 16.21
CA ILE A 212 -6.08 13.51 15.41
C ILE A 212 -6.22 12.27 16.31
N GLY A 213 -5.50 12.21 17.43
CA GLY A 213 -5.54 11.04 18.30
C GLY A 213 -6.93 10.77 18.88
N ALA A 214 -7.63 11.81 19.33
CA ALA A 214 -9.00 11.70 19.81
C ALA A 214 -9.97 11.25 18.69
N ALA A 215 -9.83 11.81 17.49
CA ALA A 215 -10.67 11.45 16.35
C ALA A 215 -10.44 10.00 15.89
N VAL A 216 -9.19 9.54 15.85
CA VAL A 216 -8.83 8.16 15.48
C VAL A 216 -9.36 7.15 16.49
N ARG A 217 -9.27 7.45 17.79
CA ARG A 217 -9.91 6.67 18.86
C ARG A 217 -11.44 6.64 18.74
N GLY A 218 -12.04 7.76 18.32
CA GLY A 218 -13.46 7.86 17.97
C GLY A 218 -13.86 7.14 16.69
N GLY A 219 -12.95 6.44 16.02
CA GLY A 219 -13.22 5.66 14.81
C GLY A 219 -13.07 6.44 13.50
N LEU A 220 -12.62 7.69 13.52
CA LEU A 220 -12.38 8.44 12.29
C LEU A 220 -11.29 7.78 11.44
N ARG A 221 -11.58 7.57 10.16
CA ARG A 221 -10.63 7.04 9.17
C ARG A 221 -10.68 7.90 7.89
N PRO A 222 -9.60 7.92 7.10
CA PRO A 222 -9.62 8.60 5.81
C PRO A 222 -10.62 7.96 4.84
N THR A 223 -11.30 8.79 4.05
CA THR A 223 -12.31 8.34 3.08
C THR A 223 -11.70 8.19 1.70
N PHE A 224 -11.91 7.03 1.08
CA PHE A 224 -11.54 6.80 -0.32
C PHE A 224 -12.55 7.44 -1.26
N THR A 225 -12.08 7.91 -2.41
CA THR A 225 -12.97 8.37 -3.47
C THR A 225 -13.58 7.16 -4.21
N PRO A 226 -14.75 7.32 -4.87
CA PRO A 226 -15.43 6.20 -5.56
C PRO A 226 -14.60 5.55 -6.67
N GLU A 227 -13.64 6.27 -7.25
CA GLU A 227 -12.76 5.79 -8.33
C GLU A 227 -11.77 4.72 -7.88
N VAL A 228 -11.51 4.60 -6.58
CA VAL A 228 -10.62 3.58 -6.02
C VAL A 228 -11.39 2.25 -5.95
N PRO A 229 -10.92 1.14 -6.55
CA PRO A 229 -11.69 -0.12 -6.59
C PRO A 229 -12.11 -0.65 -5.22
N ALA A 230 -13.34 -1.17 -5.12
CA ALA A 230 -13.90 -1.69 -3.88
C ALA A 230 -13.03 -2.76 -3.18
N PRO A 231 -12.41 -3.73 -3.89
CA PRO A 231 -11.52 -4.71 -3.25
C PRO A 231 -10.30 -4.08 -2.54
N TYR A 232 -9.75 -3.01 -3.13
CA TYR A 232 -8.63 -2.29 -2.54
C TYR A 232 -9.06 -1.51 -1.29
N ARG A 233 -10.20 -0.80 -1.38
CA ARG A 233 -10.77 -0.06 -0.25
C ARG A 233 -11.07 -0.99 0.92
N ALA A 234 -11.70 -2.13 0.65
CA ALA A 234 -12.06 -3.12 1.67
C ALA A 234 -10.81 -3.66 2.39
N LEU A 235 -9.74 -3.97 1.65
CA LEU A 235 -8.50 -4.44 2.25
C LEU A 235 -7.84 -3.37 3.13
N ALA A 236 -7.72 -2.13 2.63
CA ALA A 236 -7.20 -1.01 3.43
C ALA A 236 -8.05 -0.76 4.68
N GLN A 237 -9.38 -0.90 4.54
CA GLN A 237 -10.32 -0.74 5.64
C GLN A 237 -10.22 -1.83 6.70
N GLN A 238 -9.91 -3.06 6.29
CA GLN A 238 -9.63 -4.14 7.21
C GLN A 238 -8.29 -3.94 7.93
N CYS A 239 -7.27 -3.43 7.23
CA CYS A 239 -5.97 -3.14 7.81
C CYS A 239 -6.06 -2.14 8.99
N TRP A 240 -6.91 -1.11 8.90
CA TRP A 240 -7.05 -0.09 9.95
C TRP A 240 -8.27 -0.28 10.87
N ALA A 241 -8.76 -1.52 11.01
CA ALA A 241 -9.84 -1.84 11.92
C ALA A 241 -9.53 -1.37 13.36
N SER A 242 -10.55 -0.90 14.09
CA SER A 242 -10.36 -0.43 15.47
C SER A 242 -9.84 -1.54 16.38
N ASP A 243 -10.45 -2.72 16.30
CA ASP A 243 -9.95 -3.92 16.97
C ASP A 243 -8.65 -4.41 16.29
N PRO A 244 -7.52 -4.46 17.02
CA PRO A 244 -6.27 -5.00 16.52
C PRO A 244 -6.35 -6.47 16.06
N ALA A 245 -7.21 -7.30 16.66
CA ALA A 245 -7.35 -8.71 16.29
C ALA A 245 -8.13 -8.93 14.98
N ALA A 246 -9.01 -7.98 14.61
CA ALA A 246 -9.73 -8.00 13.34
C ALA A 246 -8.86 -7.65 12.11
N ARG A 247 -7.65 -7.12 12.35
CA ARG A 247 -6.72 -6.72 11.28
C ARG A 247 -6.05 -7.96 10.67
N PRO A 248 -5.86 -8.03 9.35
CA PRO A 248 -5.14 -9.12 8.72
C PRO A 248 -3.65 -9.09 9.11
N THR A 249 -3.03 -10.25 9.25
CA THR A 249 -1.58 -10.37 9.36
C THR A 249 -0.90 -9.92 8.05
N ALA A 250 0.38 -9.55 8.11
CA ALA A 250 1.15 -9.23 6.90
C ALA A 250 1.14 -10.38 5.86
N VAL A 251 1.09 -11.64 6.31
CA VAL A 251 0.94 -12.81 5.43
C VAL A 251 -0.39 -12.76 4.67
N GLN A 252 -1.49 -12.49 5.37
CA GLN A 252 -2.82 -12.38 4.79
C GLN A 252 -2.92 -11.18 3.84
N VAL A 253 -2.31 -10.03 4.18
CA VAL A 253 -2.25 -8.86 3.29
C VAL A 253 -1.50 -9.20 2.01
N VAL A 254 -0.33 -9.84 2.09
CA VAL A 254 0.44 -10.28 0.90
C VAL A 254 -0.41 -11.22 0.02
N ALA A 255 -1.12 -12.18 0.61
CA ALA A 255 -1.98 -13.09 -0.13
C ALA A 255 -3.14 -12.35 -0.82
N ALA A 256 -3.83 -11.47 -0.10
CA ALA A 256 -4.94 -10.67 -0.63
C ALA A 256 -4.49 -9.76 -1.78
N VAL A 257 -3.36 -9.05 -1.63
CA VAL A 257 -2.82 -8.19 -2.69
C VAL A 257 -2.45 -8.98 -3.94
N LYS A 258 -1.80 -10.15 -3.78
CA LYS A 258 -1.48 -11.03 -4.92
C LYS A 258 -2.74 -11.52 -5.63
N GLN A 259 -3.77 -11.92 -4.88
CA GLN A 259 -5.04 -12.36 -5.43
C GLN A 259 -5.72 -11.24 -6.23
N GLN A 260 -5.81 -10.03 -5.66
CA GLN A 260 -6.41 -8.87 -6.32
C GLN A 260 -5.63 -8.44 -7.58
N LEU A 261 -4.29 -8.48 -7.52
CA LEU A 261 -3.43 -8.20 -8.67
C LEU A 261 -3.62 -9.23 -9.79
N ALA A 262 -3.68 -10.53 -9.46
CA ALA A 262 -3.91 -11.59 -10.43
C ALA A 262 -5.28 -11.48 -11.11
N ALA A 263 -6.33 -11.15 -10.33
CA ALA A 263 -7.67 -10.89 -10.86
C ALA A 263 -7.64 -9.72 -11.86
N LEU A 264 -7.07 -8.58 -11.49
CA LEU A 264 -6.93 -7.41 -12.37
C LEU A 264 -6.17 -7.73 -13.67
N GLN A 265 -5.11 -8.53 -13.58
CA GLN A 265 -4.34 -8.96 -14.76
C GLN A 265 -5.13 -9.94 -15.65
N SER A 266 -5.98 -10.79 -15.07
CA SER A 266 -6.85 -11.69 -15.84
C SER A 266 -7.93 -10.91 -16.60
N GLU A 267 -8.58 -9.96 -15.94
CA GLU A 267 -9.60 -9.08 -16.55
C GLU A 267 -9.02 -8.30 -17.74
N ARG A 268 -7.83 -7.70 -17.56
CA ARG A 268 -7.14 -6.98 -18.66
C ARG A 268 -6.76 -7.88 -19.84
N ARG A 269 -6.39 -9.14 -19.58
CA ARG A 269 -6.08 -10.10 -20.65
C ARG A 269 -7.34 -10.49 -21.42
N LEU A 270 -8.44 -10.75 -20.73
CA LEU A 270 -9.73 -11.07 -21.34
C LEU A 270 -10.26 -9.90 -22.17
N ALA A 271 -10.21 -8.68 -21.65
CA ALA A 271 -10.61 -7.47 -22.38
C ALA A 271 -9.79 -7.28 -23.67
N ARG A 272 -8.46 -7.44 -23.60
CA ARG A 272 -7.59 -7.35 -24.79
C ARG A 272 -7.88 -8.44 -25.83
N ALA A 273 -8.15 -9.66 -25.39
CA ALA A 273 -8.52 -10.76 -26.29
C ALA A 273 -9.87 -10.49 -27.00
N ALA A 274 -10.86 -9.96 -26.28
CA ALA A 274 -12.16 -9.58 -26.84
C ALA A 274 -12.04 -8.44 -27.87
N SER A 275 -11.22 -7.42 -27.58
CA SER A 275 -10.95 -6.32 -28.52
C SER A 275 -10.23 -6.81 -29.79
N ALA A 276 -9.27 -7.73 -29.66
CA ALA A 276 -8.58 -8.33 -30.81
C ALA A 276 -9.51 -9.21 -31.68
N ALA A 277 -10.42 -9.96 -31.05
CA ALA A 277 -11.43 -10.72 -31.78
C ALA A 277 -12.39 -9.80 -32.57
N THR A 278 -12.80 -8.68 -31.97
CA THR A 278 -13.72 -7.71 -32.60
C THR A 278 -13.07 -6.96 -33.77
N SER A 279 -11.78 -6.64 -33.69
CA SER A 279 -11.05 -6.00 -34.81
C SER A 279 -10.80 -6.98 -35.97
N SER A 280 -10.63 -8.27 -35.67
CA SER A 280 -10.49 -9.31 -36.70
C SER A 280 -11.80 -9.59 -37.46
N SER A 281 -12.96 -9.52 -36.79
CA SER A 281 -14.27 -9.74 -37.44
C SER A 281 -14.74 -8.53 -38.27
N THR A 282 -14.45 -7.30 -37.83
CA THR A 282 -14.74 -6.07 -38.58
C THR A 282 -13.86 -5.92 -39.82
N SER A 283 -12.58 -6.30 -39.75
CA SER A 283 -11.71 -6.32 -40.94
C SER A 283 -12.11 -7.39 -41.96
N ALA A 284 -12.55 -8.58 -41.51
CA ALA A 284 -13.04 -9.64 -42.39
C ALA A 284 -14.33 -9.25 -43.13
N THR A 285 -15.27 -8.60 -42.44
CA THR A 285 -16.53 -8.12 -43.04
C THR A 285 -16.32 -6.94 -44.00
N ALA A 286 -15.42 -6.01 -43.68
CA ALA A 286 -15.05 -4.91 -44.58
C ALA A 286 -14.37 -5.41 -45.87
N SER A 287 -13.49 -6.42 -45.77
CA SER A 287 -12.83 -7.02 -46.94
C SER A 287 -13.83 -7.78 -47.84
N ALA A 288 -14.81 -8.47 -47.25
CA ALA A 288 -15.86 -9.14 -48.00
C ALA A 288 -16.78 -8.16 -48.74
N ALA A 289 -17.14 -7.02 -48.13
CA ALA A 289 -17.96 -5.99 -48.75
C ALA A 289 -17.25 -5.30 -49.94
N ALA A 290 -15.94 -5.03 -49.83
CA ALA A 290 -15.16 -4.45 -50.92
C ALA A 290 -15.01 -5.41 -52.12
N SER A 291 -14.91 -6.71 -51.85
CA SER A 291 -14.75 -7.75 -52.88
C SER A 291 -16.04 -7.99 -53.69
N GLY A 292 -17.21 -7.70 -53.12
CA GLY A 292 -18.50 -7.81 -53.80
C GLY A 292 -18.80 -6.65 -54.76
N ALA A 293 -18.27 -5.45 -54.49
CA ALA A 293 -18.52 -4.26 -55.29
C ALA A 293 -17.75 -4.23 -56.62
N SER A 294 -16.62 -4.93 -56.74
CA SER A 294 -15.81 -4.97 -57.98
C SER A 294 -16.25 -6.01 -59.01
N ARG A 295 -17.32 -6.79 -58.77
CA ARG A 295 -17.84 -7.80 -59.71
C ARG A 295 -19.05 -7.35 -60.55
N GLN A 296 -19.46 -6.08 -60.44
CA GLN A 296 -20.53 -5.48 -61.25
C GLN A 296 -20.00 -4.31 -62.07
N MET A 297 -19.08 -4.56 -63.02
CA MET A 297 -18.88 -3.73 -64.21
C MET A 297 -18.37 -4.61 -65.36
#